data_AF-A0A4S2DBX0-F1
#
_entry.id   AF-A0A4S2DBX0-F1
#
_cell.length_a   1.000
_cell.length_b   1.000
_cell.length_c   1.000
_cell.angle_alpha   90.00
_cell.angle_beta   90.00
_cell.angle_gamma   90.00
#
_symmetry.space_group_name_H-M   'P 1'
#
loop_
_entity.id
_entity.type
_entity.pdbx_description
1 polymer ?
#
loop_
_entity_poly.entity_id
_entity_poly.type
_entity_poly.pdbx_seq_one_letter_code
_entity_poly.pdbx_strand_id
1 'polypeptide(L)' 'MSKGVIFKYKSKDGEVVKAVALNDEQHSQFSDYGKVFLRILNDDYTFKKTEEGKEIIAVKNGNELIQIGFWD' A
#
# COMPACT_ATOMS: atom_id res chain seq x y z
N MET A 1 -12.31 -13.02 6.54
CA MET A 1 -11.66 -12.57 5.29
C MET A 1 -10.77 -11.41 5.68
N SER A 2 -9.52 -11.38 5.22
CA SER A 2 -8.61 -10.25 5.49
C SER A 2 -9.21 -8.96 4.92
N LYS A 3 -9.10 -7.85 5.66
CA LYS A 3 -9.49 -6.50 5.19
C LYS A 3 -8.58 -5.94 4.11
N GLY A 4 -7.36 -6.48 3.97
CA GLY A 4 -6.45 -6.07 2.91
C GLY A 4 -5.23 -6.98 2.75
N VAL A 5 -4.31 -6.55 1.88
CA VAL A 5 -3.05 -7.24 1.58
C VAL A 5 -1.88 -6.31 1.88
N ILE A 6 -0.86 -6.82 2.57
CA ILE A 6 0.35 -6.05 2.87
C ILE A 6 1.39 -6.33 1.79
N PHE A 7 1.91 -5.26 1.21
CA PHE A 7 2.96 -5.27 0.19
C PHE A 7 4.23 -4.60 0.70
N LYS A 8 5.36 -5.01 0.11
CA LYS A 8 6.59 -4.23 0.10
C LYS A 8 6.97 -3.87 -1.34
N TYR A 9 7.58 -2.71 -1.51
CA TYR A 9 8.20 -2.30 -2.77
C TYR A 9 9.42 -1.42 -2.51
N LYS A 10 10.28 -1.27 -3.52
CA LYS A 10 11.44 -0.36 -3.46
C LYS A 10 11.05 1.01 -3.99
N SER A 11 11.29 2.07 -3.21
CA SER A 11 11.07 3.45 -3.64
C SER A 11 12.10 3.85 -4.71
N LYS A 12 11.90 5.02 -5.33
CA LYS A 12 12.86 5.57 -6.29
C LYS A 12 14.23 5.84 -5.66
N ASP A 13 14.24 6.17 -4.37
CA ASP A 13 15.44 6.46 -3.58
C ASP A 13 16.10 5.18 -3.05
N GLY A 14 15.51 4.01 -3.34
CA GLY A 14 16.05 2.70 -2.98
C GLY A 14 15.61 2.18 -1.62
N GLU A 15 14.77 2.93 -0.90
CA GLU A 15 14.22 2.51 0.40
C GLU A 15 13.15 1.43 0.23
N VAL A 16 13.04 0.53 1.21
CA VAL A 16 11.96 -0.45 1.26
C VAL A 16 10.75 0.18 1.94
N VAL A 17 9.65 0.28 1.21
CA VAL A 17 8.39 0.81 1.72
C VAL A 17 7.43 -0.34 1.96
N LYS A 18 6.83 -0.36 3.15
CA LYS A 18 5.69 -1.23 3.50
C LYS A 18 4.41 -0.46 3.27
N ALA A 19 3.41 -1.11 2.67
CA ALA A 19 2.12 -0.49 2.44
C ALA A 19 1.01 -1.56 2.44
N VAL A 20 -0.23 -1.13 2.66
CA VAL A 20 -1.41 -2.00 2.62
C VAL A 20 -2.35 -1.57 1.51
N ALA A 21 -2.86 -2.55 0.76
CA ALA A 21 -4.01 -2.39 -0.12
C ALA A 21 -5.26 -2.86 0.63
N LEU A 22 -6.13 -1.92 1.01
CA LEU A 22 -7.40 -2.23 1.66
C LEU A 22 -8.45 -2.58 0.60
N ASN A 23 -9.21 -3.64 0.83
CA ASN A 23 -10.14 -4.20 -0.16
C ASN A 23 -11.27 -3.22 -0.52
N ASP A 24 -11.76 -2.45 0.44
CA ASP A 24 -12.81 -1.44 0.27
C ASP A 24 -12.33 -0.21 -0.52
N GLU A 25 -11.02 0.00 -0.62
CA GLU A 25 -10.41 1.09 -1.40
C GLU A 25 -10.01 0.67 -2.82
N GLN A 26 -9.97 -0.64 -3.11
CA GLN A 26 -9.59 -1.13 -4.44
C GLN A 26 -10.76 -1.00 -5.43
N HIS A 27 -10.86 0.16 -6.07
CA HIS A 27 -11.82 0.38 -7.14
C HIS A 27 -11.41 -0.35 -8.43
N SER A 28 -12.37 -0.90 -9.18
CA SER A 28 -12.14 -1.68 -10.42
C SER A 28 -11.33 -0.94 -11.48
N GLN A 29 -11.51 0.38 -11.54
CA GLN A 29 -10.75 1.25 -12.44
C GLN A 29 -9.23 1.13 -12.22
N PHE A 30 -8.75 0.94 -10.99
CA PHE A 30 -7.32 0.74 -10.76
C PHE A 30 -6.84 -0.60 -11.31
N SER A 31 -7.61 -1.67 -11.10
CA SER A 31 -7.26 -2.99 -11.62
C SER A 31 -7.23 -3.05 -13.14
N ASP A 32 -8.10 -2.32 -13.83
CA ASP A 32 -8.12 -2.26 -15.30
C ASP A 32 -6.80 -1.70 -15.88
N TYR A 33 -6.11 -0.85 -15.11
CA TYR A 33 -4.80 -0.30 -15.46
C TYR A 33 -3.62 -1.03 -14.78
N GLY A 34 -3.88 -2.17 -14.12
CA GLY A 34 -2.87 -2.91 -13.36
C GLY A 34 -2.29 -2.11 -12.18
N LYS A 35 -3.04 -1.11 -11.69
CA LYS A 35 -2.67 -0.26 -10.56
C LYS A 35 -3.27 -0.78 -9.26
N VAL A 36 -2.59 -0.50 -8.16
CA VAL A 36 -3.03 -0.82 -6.80
C VAL A 36 -2.96 0.43 -5.96
N PHE A 37 -4.03 0.71 -5.21
CA PHE A 37 -4.09 1.82 -4.27
C PHE A 37 -3.55 1.37 -2.90
N LEU A 38 -2.62 2.13 -2.33
CA LEU A 38 -1.84 1.73 -1.17
C LEU A 38 -1.82 2.82 -0.11
N ARG A 39 -2.00 2.43 1.16
CA ARG A 39 -1.69 3.26 2.34
C ARG A 39 -0.32 2.89 2.89
N ILE A 40 0.57 3.87 3.07
CA ILE A 40 1.94 3.63 3.53
C ILE A 40 1.96 3.33 5.03
N LEU A 41 2.79 2.36 5.42
CA LEU A 41 2.96 1.94 6.80
C LEU A 41 4.34 2.37 7.34
N ASN A 42 4.39 2.59 8.64
CA ASN A 42 5.63 2.63 9.42
C ASN A 42 6.14 1.21 9.67
N ASP A 43 7.32 1.09 10.28
CA ASP A 43 7.93 -0.22 10.55
C ASP A 43 7.18 -1.07 11.58
N ASP A 44 6.44 -0.42 12.48
CA ASP A 44 5.54 -1.02 13.46
C ASP A 44 4.15 -1.36 12.88
N TYR A 45 3.98 -1.25 11.56
CA TYR A 45 2.72 -1.50 10.84
C TYR A 45 1.59 -0.52 11.17
N THR A 46 1.90 0.66 11.73
CA THR A 46 0.93 1.76 11.84
C THR A 46 0.85 2.57 10.55
N PHE A 47 -0.28 3.23 10.28
CA PHE A 47 -0.40 4.12 9.12
C PHE A 47 0.56 5.31 9.23
N LYS A 48 1.38 5.50 8.21
CA LYS A 48 2.29 6.64 8.10
C LYS A 48 1.47 7.90 7.83
N LYS A 49 1.74 8.95 8.61
CA LYS A 49 1.02 10.22 8.55
C LYS A 49 1.96 11.38 8.26
N THR A 50 1.43 12.44 7.65
CA THR A 50 2.10 13.75 7.56
C THR A 50 2.10 14.44 8.93
N GLU A 51 2.81 15.56 9.05
CA GLU A 51 2.81 16.40 10.26
C GLU A 51 1.40 16.92 10.61
N GLU A 52 0.54 17.09 9.60
CA GLU A 52 -0.89 17.46 9.78
C GLU A 52 -1.78 16.26 10.15
N GLY A 53 -1.22 15.06 10.34
CA GLY A 53 -1.96 13.85 10.71
C GLY A 53 -2.69 13.15 9.57
N LYS A 54 -2.48 13.58 8.31
CA LYS A 54 -3.09 12.94 7.13
C LYS A 54 -2.30 11.71 6.72
N GLU A 55 -2.99 10.63 6.39
CA GLU A 55 -2.33 9.40 5.94
C GLU A 55 -1.67 9.57 4.57
N ILE A 56 -0.53 8.90 4.38
CA ILE A 56 0.21 8.93 3.13
C ILE A 56 -0.26 7.79 2.23
N ILE A 57 -0.66 8.13 1.01
CA ILE A 57 -1.14 7.20 -0.01
C ILE A 57 -0.17 7.10 -1.19
N ALA A 58 -0.19 5.96 -1.89
CA ALA A 58 0.56 5.73 -3.10
C ALA A 58 -0.26 4.90 -4.10
N VAL A 59 0.03 5.09 -5.40
CA VAL A 59 -0.51 4.24 -6.48
C VAL A 59 0.66 3.60 -7.21
N LYS A 60 0.65 2.27 -7.29
CA LYS A 60 1.75 1.48 -7.87
C LYS A 60 1.26 0.46 -8.87
N ASN A 61 2.13 0.06 -9.79
CA ASN A 61 1.85 -1.09 -10.65
C ASN A 61 1.88 -2.36 -9.80
N GLY A 62 0.91 -3.25 -9.97
CA GLY A 62 0.85 -4.49 -9.19
C GLY A 62 2.10 -5.38 -9.35
N ASN A 63 2.75 -5.34 -10.51
CA ASN A 63 3.98 -6.10 -10.79
C ASN A 63 5.22 -5.57 -10.04
N GLU A 64 5.18 -4.37 -9.48
CA GLU A 64 6.26 -3.79 -8.65
C GLU A 64 6.12 -4.19 -7.18
N LEU A 65 5.01 -4.82 -6.80
CA LEU A 65 4.66 -5.13 -5.42
C LEU A 65 4.98 -6.57 -5.08
N ILE A 66 5.56 -6.77 -3.91
CA ILE A 66 5.80 -8.10 -3.34
C ILE A 66 4.88 -8.26 -2.15
N GLN A 67 3.94 -9.20 -2.22
CA GLN A 67 3.06 -9.51 -1.09
C GLN A 67 3.89 -10.11 0.06
N ILE A 68 3.66 -9.60 1.27
CA ILE A 68 4.35 -10.05 2.49
C ILE A 68 3.42 -10.45 3.62
N GLY A 69 2.11 -10.25 3.47
CA GLY A 69 1.13 -10.64 4.47
C GLY A 69 -0.28 -10.18 4.15
N PHE A 70 -1.17 -10.38 5.12
CA PHE A 70 -2.56 -9.95 5.06
C PHE A 70 -2.84 -8.96 6.19
N TRP A 71 -3.75 -8.03 5.93
CA TRP A 71 -4.23 -7.06 6.90
C TRP A 71 -5.63 -7.46 7.37
N ASP A 72 -5.87 -7.44 8.68
CA ASP A 72 -7.17 -7.82 9.29
C ASP A 72 -7.99 -6.63 9.78
#